data_AF-A0A936VHH1-F1
#
_entry.id   AF-A0A936VHH1-F1
#
_cell.length_a   1.000
_cell.length_b   1.000
_cell.length_c   1.000
_cell.angle_alpha   90.00
_cell.angle_beta   90.00
_cell.angle_gamma   90.00
#
_symmetry.space_group_name_H-M   'P 1'
#
loop_
_entity.id
_entity.type
_entity.pdbx_description
1 polymer ?
#
loop_
_entity_poly.entity_id
_entity_poly.type
_entity_poly.pdbx_seq_one_letter_code
_entity_poly.pdbx_strand_id
1 'polypeptide(L)'
;MIDLGLCSSDEIVADFVSTTPRKVFAELLQKHLPADGPDYVLVRLDFAGAKDGAQRKLRYDIVDKLDESTGMSAMMRTTAFPASIIAQMMARGDVLSRGATPQEKAIDPEKFVSELEKRDIVISISGA
;
A
#
# COMPACT_ATOMS: atom_id res chain seq x y z
N MET A 1 19.07 16.02 -3.16
CA MET A 1 19.65 14.67 -2.94
C MET A 1 19.78 13.91 -4.24
N ILE A 2 18.70 13.77 -5.01
CA ILE A 2 18.73 13.13 -6.35
C ILE A 2 19.68 13.87 -7.29
N ASP A 3 19.50 15.19 -7.47
CA ASP A 3 20.35 15.99 -8.37
C ASP A 3 21.81 16.11 -7.91
N LEU A 4 22.08 15.81 -6.62
CA LEU A 4 23.43 15.71 -6.07
C LEU A 4 24.08 14.35 -6.36
N GLY A 5 23.39 13.44 -7.04
CA GLY A 5 23.88 12.10 -7.36
C GLY A 5 23.78 11.09 -6.23
N LEU A 6 23.29 11.46 -5.03
CA LEU A 6 23.25 10.55 -3.87
C LEU A 6 22.34 9.34 -4.06
N CYS A 7 21.39 9.40 -5.00
CA CYS A 7 20.53 8.28 -5.36
C CYS A 7 21.03 7.51 -6.60
N SER A 8 22.21 7.83 -7.16
CA SER A 8 22.75 7.16 -8.36
C SER A 8 23.34 5.78 -8.04
N SER A 9 23.21 4.85 -8.99
CA SER A 9 23.92 3.56 -8.99
C SER A 9 25.21 3.58 -9.79
N ASP A 10 25.52 4.70 -10.43
CA ASP A 10 26.77 4.84 -11.16
C ASP A 10 27.93 4.84 -10.19
N GLU A 11 28.95 4.07 -10.51
CA GLU A 11 30.12 3.93 -9.68
C GLU A 11 30.93 5.22 -9.66
N ILE A 12 31.37 5.61 -8.47
CA ILE A 12 32.32 6.70 -8.27
C ILE A 12 33.55 6.17 -7.55
N VAL A 13 34.68 6.82 -7.77
CA VAL A 13 35.90 6.58 -7.01
C VAL A 13 36.12 7.77 -6.07
N ALA A 14 36.09 7.53 -4.77
CA ALA A 14 36.41 8.50 -3.74
C ALA A 14 37.59 7.98 -2.93
N ASP A 15 38.71 8.73 -2.91
CA ASP A 15 39.96 8.35 -2.24
C ASP A 15 40.36 6.88 -2.46
N PHE A 16 40.41 6.47 -3.74
CA PHE A 16 40.78 5.12 -4.19
C PHE A 16 39.79 4.00 -3.84
N VAL A 17 38.64 4.33 -3.23
CA VAL A 17 37.56 3.38 -2.96
C VAL A 17 36.47 3.55 -4.03
N SER A 18 36.18 2.46 -4.72
CA SER A 18 35.04 2.37 -5.63
C SER A 18 33.75 2.08 -4.83
N THR A 19 32.71 2.88 -5.06
CA THR A 19 31.39 2.71 -4.42
C THR A 19 30.27 3.31 -5.27
N THR A 20 29.03 2.98 -4.94
CA THR A 20 27.86 3.68 -5.50
C THR A 20 27.30 4.66 -4.46
N PRO A 21 27.02 5.92 -4.84
CA PRO A 21 26.47 6.90 -3.92
C PRO A 21 25.19 6.42 -3.24
N ARG A 22 24.31 5.73 -3.98
CA ARG A 22 23.07 5.16 -3.44
C ARG A 22 23.31 4.21 -2.27
N LYS A 23 24.34 3.36 -2.35
CA LYS A 23 24.65 2.40 -1.28
C LYS A 23 25.07 3.15 -0.01
N VAL A 24 26.03 4.07 -0.13
CA VAL A 24 26.49 4.87 1.01
C VAL A 24 25.35 5.68 1.61
N PHE A 25 24.54 6.30 0.75
CA PHE A 25 23.41 7.11 1.18
C PHE A 25 22.33 6.27 1.89
N ALA A 26 22.01 5.06 1.40
CA ALA A 26 21.08 4.14 2.05
C ALA A 26 21.56 3.71 3.44
N GLU A 27 22.85 3.39 3.60
CA GLU A 27 23.45 3.05 4.90
C GLU A 27 23.34 4.22 5.89
N LEU A 28 23.60 5.45 5.44
CA LEU A 28 23.45 6.64 6.27
C LEU A 28 21.99 6.89 6.67
N LEU A 29 21.04 6.72 5.74
CA LEU A 29 19.61 6.82 6.05
C LEU A 29 19.21 5.77 7.10
N GLN A 30 19.60 4.52 6.92
CA GLN A 30 19.28 3.46 7.87
C GLN A 30 19.85 3.72 9.26
N LYS A 31 21.06 4.27 9.34
CA LYS A 31 21.73 4.61 10.60
C LYS A 31 21.10 5.81 11.32
N HIS A 32 20.69 6.83 10.57
CA HIS A 32 20.28 8.12 11.14
C HIS A 32 18.76 8.37 11.13
N LEU A 33 17.99 7.57 10.40
CA LEU A 33 16.53 7.59 10.34
C LEU A 33 15.97 6.18 10.62
N PRO A 34 16.12 5.67 11.85
CA PRO A 34 15.54 4.39 12.23
C PRO A 34 14.00 4.43 12.18
N ALA A 35 13.37 3.32 11.80
CA ALA A 35 11.92 3.16 11.81
C ALA A 35 11.45 2.52 13.12
N ASP A 36 11.59 3.25 14.23
CA ASP A 36 11.34 2.78 15.60
C ASP A 36 9.97 3.20 16.17
N GLY A 37 9.27 4.12 15.50
CA GLY A 37 7.91 4.55 15.83
C GLY A 37 6.80 3.75 15.12
N PRO A 38 5.54 3.90 15.55
CA PRO A 38 4.40 3.32 14.84
C PRO A 38 4.27 3.91 13.43
N ASP A 39 4.08 3.06 12.44
CA ASP A 39 3.79 3.48 11.07
C ASP A 39 2.30 3.72 10.85
N TYR A 40 2.01 4.45 9.77
CA TYR A 40 0.66 4.73 9.30
C TYR A 40 0.59 4.51 7.80
N VAL A 41 -0.56 4.06 7.32
CA VAL A 41 -0.91 4.00 5.90
C VAL A 41 -2.15 4.84 5.67
N LEU A 42 -2.05 5.79 4.74
CA LEU A 42 -3.18 6.55 4.20
C LEU A 42 -3.38 6.16 2.74
N VAL A 43 -4.54 5.59 2.42
CA VAL A 43 -4.97 5.39 1.04
C VAL A 43 -6.17 6.30 0.79
N ARG A 44 -6.06 7.17 -0.22
CA ARG A 44 -7.17 8.04 -0.66
C ARG A 44 -7.47 7.75 -2.12
N LEU A 45 -8.75 7.51 -2.40
CA LEU A 45 -9.28 7.36 -3.75
C LEU A 45 -10.25 8.52 -3.98
N ASP A 46 -9.94 9.39 -4.94
CA ASP A 46 -10.81 10.46 -5.38
C ASP A 46 -11.48 10.06 -6.71
N PHE A 47 -12.81 10.01 -6.70
CA PHE A 47 -13.63 9.73 -7.87
C PHE A 47 -14.36 11.01 -8.28
N ALA A 48 -14.34 11.30 -9.58
CA ALA A 48 -15.12 12.37 -10.18
C ALA A 48 -15.81 11.84 -11.43
N GLY A 49 -17.10 12.13 -11.58
CA GLY A 49 -17.88 11.67 -12.71
C GLY A 49 -19.29 12.22 -12.72
N ALA A 50 -20.11 11.71 -13.63
CA ALA A 50 -21.52 12.06 -13.71
C ALA A 50 -22.40 10.88 -13.30
N LYS A 51 -23.44 11.15 -12.51
CA LYS A 51 -24.50 10.20 -12.19
C LYS A 51 -25.83 10.95 -12.29
N ASP A 52 -26.79 10.36 -13.00
CA ASP A 52 -28.12 10.95 -13.21
C ASP A 52 -28.07 12.38 -13.81
N GLY A 53 -27.12 12.61 -14.73
CA GLY A 53 -26.94 13.90 -15.41
C GLY A 53 -26.24 14.99 -14.58
N ALA A 54 -25.89 14.73 -13.32
CA ALA A 54 -25.19 15.67 -12.44
C ALA A 54 -23.75 15.24 -12.18
N GLN A 55 -22.83 16.21 -12.11
CA GLN A 55 -21.46 15.97 -11.66
C GLN A 55 -21.47 15.59 -10.17
N ARG A 56 -20.73 14.55 -9.82
CA ARG A 56 -20.59 14.01 -8.47
C ARG A 56 -19.13 13.78 -8.15
N LYS A 57 -18.80 13.92 -6.87
CA LYS A 57 -17.48 13.54 -6.35
C LYS A 57 -17.66 12.60 -5.18
N LEU A 58 -16.82 11.57 -5.15
CA LEU A 58 -16.79 10.58 -4.10
C LEU A 58 -15.34 10.39 -3.67
N ARG A 59 -15.11 10.21 -2.38
CA ARG A 59 -13.79 10.02 -1.80
C ARG A 59 -13.85 8.85 -0.84
N TYR A 60 -12.95 7.90 -1.03
CA TYR A 60 -12.74 6.80 -0.10
C TYR A 60 -11.39 6.98 0.57
N ASP A 61 -11.37 6.84 1.90
CA ASP A 61 -10.17 6.93 2.71
C ASP A 61 -10.00 5.68 3.58
N ILE A 62 -8.81 5.09 3.55
CA ILE A 62 -8.32 4.12 4.54
C ILE A 62 -7.21 4.80 5.34
N VAL A 63 -7.33 4.78 6.67
CA VAL A 63 -6.29 5.22 7.60
C VAL A 63 -6.01 4.07 8.55
N ASP A 64 -4.87 3.40 8.35
CA ASP A 64 -4.41 2.30 9.20
C ASP A 64 -3.17 2.73 9.99
N LYS A 65 -3.02 2.17 11.18
CA LYS A 65 -1.88 2.38 12.09
C LYS A 65 -1.33 1.01 12.46
N LEU A 66 -0.04 0.96 12.82
CA LEU A 66 0.53 -0.17 13.56
C LEU A 66 -0.45 -0.66 14.64
N ASP A 67 -0.70 -1.97 14.62
CA ASP A 67 -1.52 -2.65 15.60
C ASP A 67 -0.65 -3.08 16.78
N GLU A 68 -0.84 -2.40 17.91
CA GLU A 68 -0.06 -2.62 19.12
C GLU A 68 -0.30 -4.01 19.73
N SER A 69 -1.42 -4.67 19.43
CA SER A 69 -1.76 -6.00 19.98
C SER A 69 -1.02 -7.13 19.26
N THR A 70 -0.87 -7.02 17.94
CA THR A 70 -0.20 -8.04 17.11
C THR A 70 1.23 -7.68 16.76
N GLY A 71 1.63 -6.41 16.95
CA GLY A 71 2.92 -5.87 16.51
C GLY A 71 3.03 -5.71 14.99
N MET A 72 1.94 -5.93 14.24
CA MET A 72 1.94 -5.75 12.79
C MET A 72 1.90 -4.27 12.41
N SER A 73 2.83 -3.86 11.56
CA SER A 73 2.84 -2.51 10.99
C SER A 73 1.61 -2.27 10.09
N ALA A 74 1.21 -1.01 9.94
CA ALA A 74 0.14 -0.61 9.02
C ALA A 74 0.46 -1.07 7.59
N MET A 75 1.71 -0.92 7.14
CA MET A 75 2.17 -1.39 5.84
C MET A 75 2.02 -2.91 5.68
N MET A 76 2.36 -3.70 6.71
CA MET A 76 2.17 -5.16 6.69
C MET A 76 0.69 -5.54 6.57
N ARG A 77 -0.17 -4.94 7.41
CA ARG A 77 -1.61 -5.22 7.45
C ARG A 77 -2.28 -4.91 6.12
N THR A 78 -2.09 -3.70 5.61
CA THR A 78 -2.69 -3.21 4.36
C THR A 78 -2.14 -3.90 3.10
N THR A 79 -1.05 -4.65 3.20
CA THR A 79 -0.52 -5.47 2.10
C THR A 79 -0.96 -6.93 2.22
N ALA A 80 -0.72 -7.54 3.38
CA ALA A 80 -0.88 -8.99 3.58
C ALA A 80 -2.34 -9.40 3.72
N PHE A 81 -3.19 -8.58 4.36
CA PHE A 81 -4.60 -8.95 4.56
C PHE A 81 -5.37 -9.02 3.24
N PRO A 82 -5.31 -8.02 2.33
CA PRO A 82 -5.89 -8.15 0.98
C PRO A 82 -5.45 -9.43 0.25
N ALA A 83 -4.13 -9.72 0.24
CA ALA A 83 -3.59 -10.89 -0.42
C ALA A 83 -4.10 -12.20 0.19
N SER A 84 -4.14 -12.30 1.51
CA SER A 84 -4.65 -13.47 2.23
C SER A 84 -6.15 -13.68 2.02
N ILE A 85 -6.94 -12.60 2.03
CA ILE A 85 -8.40 -12.66 1.79
C ILE A 85 -8.66 -13.23 0.40
N ILE A 86 -8.03 -12.67 -0.64
CA ILE A 86 -8.21 -13.12 -2.02
C ILE A 86 -7.78 -14.58 -2.17
N ALA A 87 -6.65 -14.98 -1.58
CA ALA A 87 -6.20 -16.38 -1.60
C ALA A 87 -7.22 -17.32 -0.96
N GLN A 88 -7.85 -16.93 0.16
CA GLN A 88 -8.90 -17.71 0.81
C GLN A 88 -10.19 -17.76 -0.03
N MET A 89 -10.59 -16.66 -0.66
CA MET A 89 -11.73 -16.63 -1.58
C MET A 89 -11.51 -17.57 -2.77
N MET A 90 -10.30 -17.54 -3.36
CA MET A 90 -9.90 -18.46 -4.43
C MET A 90 -9.98 -19.93 -3.98
N ALA A 91 -9.48 -20.24 -2.78
CA ALA A 91 -9.51 -21.60 -2.24
C ALA A 91 -10.92 -22.12 -1.99
N ARG A 92 -11.86 -21.25 -1.57
CA ARG A 92 -13.27 -21.59 -1.36
C ARG A 92 -14.09 -21.64 -2.65
N GLY A 93 -13.54 -21.12 -3.76
CA GLY A 93 -14.26 -20.97 -5.02
C GLY A 93 -15.16 -19.72 -5.07
N ASP A 94 -14.99 -18.78 -4.14
CA ASP A 94 -15.71 -17.50 -4.06
C ASP A 94 -15.14 -16.48 -5.08
N VAL A 95 -15.07 -16.87 -6.35
CA VAL A 95 -14.52 -16.05 -7.44
C VAL A 95 -15.51 -15.96 -8.61
N LEU A 96 -15.59 -14.79 -9.24
CA LEU A 96 -16.47 -14.52 -10.37
C LEU A 96 -15.95 -15.10 -11.68
N SER A 97 -14.64 -15.24 -11.82
CA SER A 97 -13.98 -15.82 -12.99
C SER A 97 -12.68 -16.54 -12.61
N ARG A 98 -12.19 -17.39 -13.51
CA ARG A 98 -10.96 -18.18 -13.35
C ARG A 98 -9.95 -17.82 -14.44
N GLY A 99 -8.67 -17.93 -14.11
CA GLY A 99 -7.55 -17.60 -14.99
C GLY A 99 -6.76 -16.39 -14.52
N ALA A 100 -5.77 -15.97 -15.31
CA ALA A 100 -4.94 -14.80 -15.02
C ALA A 100 -5.77 -13.52 -15.28
N THR A 101 -6.46 -13.04 -14.26
CA THR A 101 -7.40 -11.92 -14.34
C THR A 101 -7.14 -10.93 -13.22
N PRO A 102 -7.29 -9.61 -13.49
CA PRO A 102 -7.21 -8.61 -12.45
C PRO A 102 -8.28 -8.82 -11.37
N GLN A 103 -7.92 -8.55 -10.11
CA GLN A 103 -8.78 -8.79 -8.95
C GLN A 103 -10.12 -8.05 -9.04
N GLU A 104 -10.14 -6.84 -9.59
CA GLU A 104 -11.33 -6.01 -9.77
C GLU A 104 -12.36 -6.61 -10.76
N LYS A 105 -11.99 -7.66 -11.51
CA LYS A 105 -12.89 -8.43 -12.37
C LYS A 105 -13.22 -9.82 -11.82
N ALA A 106 -12.36 -10.36 -10.97
CA ALA A 106 -12.44 -11.75 -10.51
C ALA A 106 -13.05 -11.90 -9.12
N ILE A 107 -13.03 -10.83 -8.32
CA ILE A 107 -13.44 -10.82 -6.92
C ILE A 107 -14.66 -9.95 -6.74
N ASP A 108 -15.65 -10.46 -6.00
CA ASP A 108 -16.81 -9.67 -5.57
C ASP A 108 -16.37 -8.56 -4.60
N PRO A 109 -16.58 -7.29 -4.94
CA PRO A 109 -16.05 -6.17 -4.16
C PRO A 109 -16.72 -6.06 -2.79
N GLU A 110 -18.01 -6.37 -2.67
CA GLU A 110 -18.74 -6.26 -1.40
C GLU A 110 -18.25 -7.30 -0.40
N LYS A 111 -18.07 -8.55 -0.86
CA LYS A 111 -17.52 -9.63 -0.03
C LYS A 111 -16.08 -9.32 0.40
N PHE A 112 -15.27 -8.80 -0.51
CA PHE A 112 -13.88 -8.45 -0.22
C PHE A 112 -13.78 -7.32 0.82
N VAL A 113 -14.57 -6.25 0.67
CA VAL A 113 -14.60 -5.15 1.64
C VAL A 113 -15.11 -5.64 3.00
N SER A 114 -16.12 -6.50 3.04
CA SER A 114 -16.59 -7.11 4.30
C SER A 114 -15.48 -7.92 5.01
N GLU A 115 -14.63 -8.62 4.27
CA GLU A 115 -13.49 -9.35 4.84
C GLU A 115 -12.38 -8.42 5.35
N LEU A 116 -12.19 -7.25 4.73
CA LEU A 116 -11.28 -6.21 5.24
C LEU A 116 -11.78 -5.62 6.57
N GLU A 117 -13.08 -5.31 6.65
CA GLU A 117 -13.70 -4.77 7.87
C GLU A 117 -13.57 -5.73 9.06
N LYS A 118 -13.68 -7.05 8.84
CA LYS A 118 -13.44 -8.08 9.88
C LYS A 118 -12.02 -8.09 10.45
N ARG A 119 -11.07 -7.42 9.78
CA ARG A 119 -9.65 -7.29 10.17
C ARG A 119 -9.31 -5.85 10.55
N ASP A 120 -10.33 -5.04 10.81
CA ASP A 120 -10.24 -3.64 11.19
C ASP A 120 -9.56 -2.74 10.13
N ILE A 121 -9.58 -3.13 8.86
CA ILE A 121 -9.25 -2.24 7.74
C ILE A 121 -10.54 -1.60 7.25
N VAL A 122 -10.81 -0.39 7.74
CA VAL A 122 -12.07 0.32 7.49
C VAL A 122 -11.93 1.32 6.34
N ILE A 123 -12.87 1.26 5.39
CA ILE A 123 -12.98 2.23 4.29
C ILE A 123 -14.03 3.27 4.68
N SER A 124 -13.59 4.51 4.88
CA SER A 124 -14.48 5.64 5.12
C SER A 124 -14.86 6.31 3.80
N ILE A 125 -16.15 6.63 3.64
CA ILE A 125 -16.70 7.19 2.40
C ILE A 125 -17.21 8.61 2.66
N SER A 126 -16.83 9.56 1.81
CA SER A 126 -17.32 10.94 1.84
C SER A 126 -17.56 11.47 0.43
N GLY A 127 -18.50 12.41 0.23
CA GLY A 127 -18.79 12.96 -1.09
C GLY A 127 -20.19 13.58 -1.22
N ALA A 128 -20.40 14.34 -2.30
CA ALA A 128 -21.65 15.03 -2.66
C ALA A 128 -22.00 14.84 -4.15
#